data_AF-Q12H46-F1
#
_entry.id   AF-Q12H46-F1
#
_cell.length_a   1.000
_cell.length_b   1.000
_cell.length_c   1.000
_cell.angle_alpha   90.00
_cell.angle_beta   90.00
_cell.angle_gamma   90.00
#
_symmetry.space_group_name_H-M   'P 1'
#
loop_
_entity.id
_entity.type
_entity.pdbx_description
1 polymer ?
#
loop_
_entity_poly.entity_id
_entity_poly.type
_entity_poly.pdbx_seq_one_letter_code
_entity_poly.pdbx_strand_id
1 'polypeptide(L)'
;MSLSLVHSRALLGLEARPVCVEVHLANGLPSFTLVGLAETEVKEARERVRSAIQNTGLEFPANKRITVNLAPADLPKDSGRFDLPIALGILAASGQLDARKLAGYEFAGELSLGGDLRPVRGALAMSLALAHLANDGAMPRDKPGMPARQPKLVLPEGSAQEAALVPDAEIYRAHHLLDVVRQFLPGDTPPEVLDGWTRIAPIPRREQADYPDLADVKGQAAARRALEIAAAGGHSVLMMGAPGSGKSMLAQRFAGLLPAMTTEEALESAAVASLGGRFALENWAVRPTCAPHHTASAVALVGGGSPPRPGEISLAHRGVLFLDELPEFPRAALEALREPLESGTITISRAAQRAEFPARFQLVAAMNPCPCGYLGSSLRACRCSPDQVSRYQGKLSGPLLDRIDLHVEVGALAADELVNTPPGEASASIRGRVVQARERAIARQGSTNQALEGQAIDAQCQLDDAAAKFLNTAATRLGWSGRSIHRCLKVARTIADLAGAATVQVTHVAEAVQYRRALKAAH
;
A
#
# COMPACT_ATOMS: atom_id res chain seq x y z
N MET A 1 40.94 15.55 -9.62
CA MET A 1 40.15 15.73 -10.87
C MET A 1 39.18 16.86 -10.62
N SER A 2 38.90 17.72 -11.60
CA SER A 2 37.96 18.85 -11.43
C SER A 2 36.50 18.47 -11.64
N LEU A 3 36.21 17.22 -11.99
CA LEU A 3 34.86 16.66 -12.15
C LEU A 3 34.66 15.55 -11.12
N SER A 4 33.51 15.54 -10.46
CA SER A 4 33.04 14.46 -9.59
C SER A 4 31.65 14.01 -10.00
N LEU A 5 31.38 12.72 -9.87
CA LEU A 5 30.08 12.10 -10.11
C LEU A 5 29.61 11.47 -8.80
N VAL A 6 28.42 11.81 -8.35
CA VAL A 6 27.80 11.23 -7.16
C VAL A 6 26.41 10.73 -7.53
N HIS A 7 26.08 9.50 -7.14
CA HIS A 7 24.80 8.89 -7.49
C HIS A 7 23.75 9.15 -6.41
N SER A 8 22.52 9.40 -6.86
CA SER A 8 21.33 9.63 -6.05
C SER A 8 20.09 9.19 -6.84
N ARG A 9 18.89 9.45 -6.31
CA ARG A 9 17.63 9.06 -6.95
C ARG A 9 16.56 10.14 -6.83
N ALA A 10 15.81 10.33 -7.91
CA ALA A 10 14.58 11.13 -7.93
C ALA A 10 13.36 10.23 -7.77
N LEU A 11 12.32 10.75 -7.12
CA LEU A 11 11.06 10.04 -6.94
C LEU A 11 10.07 10.43 -8.03
N LEU A 12 9.44 9.43 -8.64
CA LEU A 12 8.37 9.60 -9.60
C LEU A 12 7.20 8.69 -9.18
N GLY A 13 6.28 9.22 -8.38
CA GLY A 13 5.25 8.41 -7.74
C GLY A 13 5.86 7.39 -6.77
N LEU A 14 5.67 6.09 -7.05
CA LEU A 14 6.26 4.99 -6.27
C LEU A 14 7.62 4.53 -6.82
N GLU A 15 8.04 5.01 -7.98
CA GLU A 15 9.33 4.67 -8.57
C GLU A 15 10.43 5.61 -8.08
N ALA A 16 11.64 5.05 -7.94
CA ALA A 16 12.85 5.84 -7.73
C ALA A 16 13.79 5.65 -8.93
N ARG A 17 14.07 6.74 -9.64
CA ARG A 17 14.86 6.77 -10.88
C ARG A 17 16.26 7.30 -10.61
N PRO A 18 17.30 6.73 -11.24
CA PRO A 18 18.68 7.13 -11.00
C PRO A 18 18.91 8.59 -11.42
N VAL A 19 19.64 9.32 -10.58
CA VAL A 19 20.12 10.68 -10.83
C VAL A 19 21.62 10.72 -10.60
N CYS A 20 22.36 11.27 -11.55
CA CYS A 20 23.77 11.57 -11.37
C CYS A 20 23.91 13.06 -11.04
N VAL A 21 24.57 13.33 -9.91
CA VAL A 21 24.98 14.66 -9.49
C VAL A 21 26.40 14.88 -9.98
N GLU A 22 26.52 15.65 -11.05
CA GLU A 22 27.80 15.98 -11.67
C GLU A 22 28.26 17.32 -11.13
N VAL A 23 29.44 17.36 -10.49
CA VAL A 23 30.01 18.59 -9.97
C VAL A 23 31.32 18.89 -10.66
N HIS A 24 31.39 20.05 -11.30
CA HIS A 24 32.58 20.55 -11.97
C HIS A 24 33.10 21.84 -11.32
N LEU A 25 34.39 21.85 -10.99
CA LEU A 25 35.10 23.02 -10.48
C LEU A 25 36.04 23.57 -11.55
N ALA A 26 35.77 24.78 -12.03
CA ALA A 26 36.60 25.49 -13.00
C ALA A 26 37.26 26.72 -12.39
N ASN A 27 38.42 27.11 -12.92
CA ASN A 27 39.04 28.39 -12.60
C ASN A 27 38.24 29.53 -13.24
N GLY A 28 38.10 30.66 -12.55
CA GLY A 28 37.35 31.82 -13.04
C GLY A 28 36.71 32.62 -11.91
N LEU A 29 35.87 33.60 -12.26
CA LEU A 29 35.12 34.36 -11.27
C LEU A 29 34.21 33.42 -10.44
N PRO A 30 34.16 33.58 -9.11
CA PRO A 30 33.30 32.80 -8.24
C PRO A 30 31.84 32.83 -8.67
N SER A 31 31.29 31.67 -8.98
CA SER A 31 29.85 31.50 -9.20
C SER A 31 29.41 30.09 -8.88
N PHE A 32 28.13 29.93 -8.56
CA PHE A 32 27.50 28.65 -8.30
C PHE A 32 26.27 28.52 -9.22
N THR A 33 26.34 27.56 -10.13
CA THR A 33 25.27 27.26 -11.07
C THR A 33 24.76 25.85 -10.80
N LEU A 34 23.47 25.70 -10.58
CA LEU A 34 22.81 24.41 -10.40
C LEU A 34 21.77 24.22 -11.50
N VAL A 35 21.92 23.17 -12.29
CA VAL A 35 21.07 22.86 -13.44
C VAL A 35 20.13 21.70 -13.09
N GLY A 36 18.85 21.85 -13.42
CA GLY A 36 17.84 20.81 -13.22
C GLY A 36 16.90 21.00 -12.02
N LEU A 37 16.93 22.17 -11.35
CA LEU A 37 15.99 22.59 -10.29
C LEU A 37 15.31 23.92 -10.63
N ALA A 38 14.23 24.26 -9.91
CA ALA A 38 13.61 25.59 -9.99
C ALA A 38 14.47 26.68 -9.33
N GLU A 39 14.32 27.95 -9.74
CA GLU A 39 15.20 29.04 -9.28
C GLU A 39 15.24 29.22 -7.74
N THR A 40 14.10 29.08 -7.05
CA THR A 40 14.04 29.22 -5.59
C THR A 40 14.77 28.08 -4.89
N GLU A 41 14.53 26.85 -5.34
CA GLU A 41 15.18 25.64 -4.85
C GLU A 41 16.70 25.68 -5.03
N VAL A 42 17.16 26.25 -6.15
CA VAL A 42 18.59 26.47 -6.41
C VAL A 42 19.21 27.38 -5.35
N LYS A 43 18.54 28.49 -5.01
CA LYS A 43 19.05 29.45 -4.01
C LYS A 43 19.15 28.80 -2.63
N GLU A 44 18.12 28.06 -2.23
CA GLU A 44 18.07 27.39 -0.93
C GLU A 44 19.10 26.27 -0.78
N ALA A 45 19.24 25.40 -1.80
CA ALA A 45 20.24 24.33 -1.79
C ALA A 45 21.67 24.88 -1.73
N ARG A 46 21.95 25.96 -2.49
CA ARG A 46 23.26 26.62 -2.48
C ARG A 46 23.64 27.12 -1.09
N GLU A 47 22.75 27.86 -0.43
CA GLU A 47 23.04 28.41 0.91
C GLU A 47 23.17 27.31 1.96
N ARG A 48 22.31 26.27 1.91
CA ARG A 48 22.37 25.15 2.85
C ARG A 48 23.65 24.34 2.70
N VAL A 49 24.00 23.92 1.49
CA VAL A 49 25.23 23.14 1.23
C VAL A 49 26.48 23.95 1.59
N ARG A 50 26.54 25.23 1.21
CA ARG A 50 27.67 26.10 1.56
C ARG A 50 27.84 26.22 3.07
N SER A 51 26.77 26.56 3.77
CA SER A 51 26.78 26.75 5.23
C SER A 51 27.17 25.46 5.95
N ALA A 52 26.59 24.32 5.54
CA ALA A 52 26.91 23.01 6.09
C ALA A 52 28.40 22.67 5.94
N ILE A 53 28.98 22.86 4.76
CA ILE A 53 30.41 22.60 4.52
C ILE A 53 31.27 23.50 5.43
N GLN A 54 30.98 24.79 5.49
CA GLN A 54 31.78 25.74 6.26
C GLN A 54 31.68 25.53 7.78
N ASN A 55 30.47 25.31 8.30
CA ASN A 55 30.23 25.14 9.73
C ASN A 55 30.75 23.80 10.27
N THR A 56 31.01 22.84 9.38
CA THR A 56 31.63 21.55 9.74
C THR A 56 33.15 21.55 9.67
N GLY A 57 33.78 22.69 9.39
CA GLY A 57 35.24 22.85 9.31
C GLY A 57 35.85 22.34 8.01
N LEU A 58 35.03 22.08 6.98
CA LEU A 58 35.47 21.68 5.65
C LEU A 58 35.66 22.91 4.75
N GLU A 59 36.52 22.80 3.73
CA GLU A 59 36.82 23.93 2.86
C GLU A 59 35.78 24.02 1.73
N PHE A 60 35.03 25.12 1.68
CA PHE A 60 34.17 25.41 0.53
C PHE A 60 34.99 26.16 -0.55
N PRO A 61 35.06 25.70 -1.81
CA PRO A 61 35.90 26.29 -2.86
C PRO A 61 35.31 27.61 -3.40
N ALA A 62 35.25 28.64 -2.56
CA ALA A 62 34.62 29.92 -2.83
C ALA A 62 35.31 30.75 -3.93
N ASN A 63 36.55 30.41 -4.27
CA ASN A 63 37.35 31.07 -5.32
C ASN A 63 37.20 30.42 -6.71
N LYS A 64 36.35 29.39 -6.86
CA LYS A 64 36.14 28.66 -8.12
C LYS A 64 34.74 28.86 -8.67
N ARG A 65 34.59 28.60 -9.97
CA ARG A 65 33.28 28.44 -10.61
C ARG A 65 32.80 27.01 -10.39
N ILE A 66 31.68 26.88 -9.68
CA ILE A 66 31.05 25.62 -9.32
C ILE A 66 29.85 25.42 -10.23
N THR A 67 29.88 24.36 -11.05
CA THR A 67 28.73 23.92 -11.83
C THR A 67 28.25 22.58 -11.30
N VAL A 68 26.99 22.51 -10.91
CA VAL A 68 26.32 21.28 -10.48
C VAL A 68 25.23 20.97 -11.48
N ASN A 69 25.25 19.78 -12.07
CA ASN A 69 24.24 19.30 -12.99
C ASN A 69 23.55 18.07 -12.40
N LEU A 70 22.22 18.09 -12.34
CA LEU A 70 21.42 16.94 -11.95
C LEU A 70 20.87 16.25 -13.20
N ALA A 71 21.49 15.15 -13.59
CA ALA A 71 21.10 14.39 -14.79
C ALA A 71 20.27 13.15 -14.42
N PRO A 72 19.20 12.81 -15.16
CA PRO A 72 18.68 13.48 -16.35
C PRO A 72 17.72 14.65 -16.03
N ALA A 73 17.56 15.58 -16.97
CA ALA A 73 16.85 16.85 -16.75
C ALA A 73 15.31 16.72 -16.62
N ASP A 74 14.73 15.67 -17.17
CA ASP A 74 13.29 15.39 -17.28
C ASP A 74 12.63 14.91 -15.98
N LEU A 75 13.43 14.44 -15.02
CA LEU A 75 12.91 13.98 -13.73
C LEU A 75 12.56 15.15 -12.80
N PRO A 76 11.47 15.03 -12.01
CA PRO A 76 11.17 15.97 -10.94
C PRO A 76 12.22 15.84 -9.83
N LYS A 77 12.86 16.94 -9.48
CA LYS A 77 13.95 16.97 -8.51
C LYS A 77 13.57 17.93 -7.40
N ASP A 78 13.14 17.40 -6.28
CA ASP A 78 12.92 18.20 -5.07
C ASP A 78 14.28 18.48 -4.41
N SER A 79 14.54 19.73 -4.00
CA SER A 79 15.88 20.18 -3.58
C SER A 79 16.46 19.42 -2.39
N GLY A 80 15.66 19.19 -1.34
CA GLY A 80 16.16 18.72 -0.04
C GLY A 80 16.98 17.43 -0.11
N ARG A 81 16.56 16.42 -0.89
CA ARG A 81 17.26 15.12 -0.92
C ARG A 81 18.64 15.16 -1.58
N PHE A 82 18.89 16.18 -2.41
CA PHE A 82 20.12 16.29 -3.17
C PHE A 82 21.20 17.11 -2.44
N ASP A 83 20.92 17.68 -1.27
CA ASP A 83 21.93 18.47 -0.55
C ASP A 83 23.18 17.64 -0.20
N LEU A 84 22.99 16.44 0.37
CA LEU A 84 24.09 15.53 0.68
C LEU A 84 24.93 15.15 -0.56
N PRO A 85 24.36 14.59 -1.65
CA PRO A 85 25.16 14.24 -2.82
C PRO A 85 25.81 15.46 -3.50
N ILE A 86 25.19 16.65 -3.46
CA ILE A 86 25.81 17.89 -3.96
C ILE A 86 27.04 18.26 -3.10
N ALA A 87 26.91 18.22 -1.77
CA ALA A 87 28.01 18.51 -0.86
C ALA A 87 29.19 17.55 -1.08
N LEU A 88 28.92 16.24 -1.19
CA LEU A 88 29.94 15.23 -1.46
C LEU A 88 30.61 15.44 -2.82
N GLY A 89 29.84 15.81 -3.85
CA GLY A 89 30.38 16.11 -5.17
C GLY A 89 31.33 17.31 -5.18
N ILE A 90 31.01 18.37 -4.41
CA ILE A 90 31.88 19.56 -4.25
C ILE A 90 33.18 19.18 -3.52
N LEU A 91 33.07 18.40 -2.44
CA LEU A 91 34.23 17.97 -1.65
C LEU A 91 35.14 17.01 -2.45
N ALA A 92 34.56 16.09 -3.23
CA ALA A 92 35.30 15.20 -4.11
C ALA A 92 35.96 15.94 -5.29
N ALA A 93 35.26 16.89 -5.93
CA ALA A 93 35.83 17.70 -7.01
C ALA A 93 36.94 18.65 -6.51
N SER A 94 36.90 19.06 -5.23
CA SER A 94 37.95 19.86 -4.60
C SER A 94 39.14 19.02 -4.10
N GLY A 95 39.02 17.69 -4.11
CA GLY A 95 40.07 16.76 -3.68
C GLY A 95 40.08 16.46 -2.17
N GLN A 96 39.09 16.95 -1.41
CA GLN A 96 38.92 16.63 0.00
C GLN A 96 38.39 15.20 0.23
N LEU A 97 37.74 14.61 -0.78
CA LEU A 97 37.28 13.22 -0.77
C LEU A 97 37.90 12.44 -1.94
N ASP A 98 38.08 11.13 -1.74
CA ASP A 98 38.43 10.22 -2.83
C ASP A 98 37.17 9.80 -3.61
N ALA A 99 36.99 10.41 -4.78
CA ALA A 99 35.88 10.12 -5.69
C ALA A 99 35.76 8.63 -6.07
N ARG A 100 36.85 7.85 -6.02
CA ARG A 100 36.82 6.42 -6.34
C ARG A 100 36.12 5.62 -5.25
N LYS A 101 36.21 6.05 -3.99
CA LYS A 101 35.54 5.39 -2.86
C LYS A 101 34.03 5.64 -2.86
N LEU A 102 33.58 6.74 -3.47
CA LEU A 102 32.16 7.04 -3.65
C LEU A 102 31.49 6.10 -4.67
N ALA A 103 32.27 5.43 -5.54
CA ALA A 103 31.74 4.45 -6.47
C ALA A 103 31.08 3.28 -5.73
N GLY A 104 29.89 2.90 -6.16
CA GLY A 104 29.09 1.86 -5.50
C GLY A 104 28.27 2.35 -4.29
N TYR A 105 28.23 3.66 -4.03
CA TYR A 105 27.32 4.27 -3.07
C TYR A 105 26.31 5.19 -3.77
N GLU A 106 25.07 5.18 -3.27
CA GLU A 106 24.05 6.19 -3.56
C GLU A 106 23.73 6.97 -2.29
N PHE A 107 23.49 8.28 -2.44
CA PHE A 107 23.31 9.19 -1.31
C PHE A 107 22.00 9.97 -1.45
N ALA A 108 21.26 10.10 -0.37
CA ALA A 108 20.14 11.04 -0.27
C ALA A 108 20.05 11.58 1.16
N GLY A 109 19.84 12.89 1.28
CA GLY A 109 19.78 13.53 2.59
C GLY A 109 19.67 15.03 2.47
N GLU A 110 18.81 15.62 3.31
CA GLU A 110 18.73 17.07 3.48
C GLU A 110 19.77 17.53 4.50
N LEU A 111 20.48 18.62 4.20
CA LEU A 111 21.47 19.21 5.11
C LEU A 111 20.87 20.38 5.90
N SER A 112 21.05 20.35 7.23
CA SER A 112 20.92 21.53 8.07
C SER A 112 22.08 22.50 7.80
N LEU A 113 21.93 23.77 8.19
CA LEU A 113 23.03 24.74 8.10
C LEU A 113 24.26 24.33 8.94
N GLY A 114 24.07 23.50 9.97
CA GLY A 114 25.13 22.98 10.83
C GLY A 114 25.79 21.70 10.31
N GLY A 115 25.21 21.05 9.29
CA GLY A 115 25.69 19.79 8.75
C GLY A 115 24.91 18.54 9.17
N ASP A 116 23.89 18.67 10.03
CA ASP A 116 23.02 17.54 10.40
C ASP A 116 22.23 17.05 9.19
N LEU A 117 22.06 15.74 9.11
CA LEU A 117 21.27 15.09 8.06
C LEU A 117 19.83 14.92 8.52
N ARG A 118 18.90 15.50 7.74
CA ARG A 118 17.46 15.44 7.99
C ARG A 118 16.80 14.37 7.12
N PRO A 119 15.78 13.66 7.66
CA PRO A 119 15.04 12.63 6.93
C PRO A 119 14.49 13.13 5.59
N VAL A 120 14.61 12.29 4.57
CA VAL A 120 14.05 12.52 3.23
C VAL A 120 12.90 11.56 2.97
N ARG A 121 11.94 12.02 2.16
CA ARG A 121 10.83 11.18 1.70
C ARG A 121 11.29 10.14 0.69
N GLY A 122 10.57 9.02 0.63
CA GLY A 122 10.74 7.97 -0.38
C GLY A 122 12.01 7.13 -0.25
N ALA A 123 12.62 7.10 0.95
CA ALA A 123 13.77 6.26 1.23
C ALA A 123 13.49 4.76 0.96
N LEU A 124 12.29 4.30 1.30
CA LEU A 124 11.82 2.95 0.98
C LEU A 124 11.76 2.70 -0.54
N ALA A 125 11.21 3.64 -1.32
CA ALA A 125 11.13 3.53 -2.78
C ALA A 125 12.53 3.49 -3.44
N MET A 126 13.48 4.27 -2.90
CA MET A 126 14.88 4.23 -3.33
C MET A 126 15.49 2.85 -3.11
N SER A 127 15.32 2.29 -1.91
CA SER A 127 15.82 0.95 -1.54
C SER A 127 15.18 -0.15 -2.38
N LEU A 128 13.86 -0.11 -2.58
CA LEU A 128 13.12 -1.06 -3.41
C LEU A 128 13.63 -1.12 -4.84
N ALA A 129 13.79 0.04 -5.48
CA ALA A 129 14.27 0.08 -6.84
C ALA A 129 15.79 -0.18 -6.97
N LEU A 130 16.56 -0.27 -5.87
CA LEU A 130 17.90 -0.84 -5.88
C LEU A 130 17.85 -2.38 -5.85
N ALA A 131 16.97 -2.95 -5.03
CA ALA A 131 16.74 -4.39 -4.98
C ALA A 131 16.21 -4.94 -6.31
N HIS A 132 15.25 -4.25 -6.95
CA HIS A 132 14.72 -4.68 -8.26
C HIS A 132 15.79 -4.71 -9.36
N LEU A 133 16.64 -3.69 -9.44
CA LEU A 133 17.73 -3.66 -10.43
C LEU A 133 18.73 -4.81 -10.27
N ALA A 134 18.92 -5.29 -9.04
CA ALA A 134 19.75 -6.46 -8.78
C ALA A 134 19.11 -7.76 -9.28
N ASN A 135 17.78 -7.88 -9.12
CA ASN A 135 17.01 -9.05 -9.55
C ASN A 135 16.82 -9.11 -11.06
N ASP A 136 16.61 -7.97 -11.71
CA ASP A 136 16.34 -7.88 -13.16
C ASP A 136 17.60 -7.97 -14.02
N GLY A 137 18.79 -8.07 -13.42
CA GLY A 137 20.07 -8.17 -14.13
C GLY A 137 20.44 -6.94 -14.96
N ALA A 138 19.68 -5.84 -14.83
CA ALA A 138 19.82 -4.58 -15.56
C ALA A 138 20.95 -3.68 -15.03
N MET A 139 21.67 -4.10 -14.00
CA MET A 139 22.84 -3.38 -13.50
C MET A 139 23.96 -3.37 -14.56
N PRO A 140 24.53 -2.20 -14.88
CA PRO A 140 25.74 -2.12 -15.68
C PRO A 140 26.82 -2.98 -15.03
N ARG A 141 27.25 -4.04 -15.73
CA ARG A 141 28.39 -4.83 -15.28
C ARG A 141 29.64 -4.03 -15.61
N ASP A 142 30.28 -3.46 -14.59
CA ASP A 142 31.56 -2.75 -14.76
C ASP A 142 32.62 -3.63 -15.45
N LYS A 143 32.50 -4.97 -15.36
CA LYS A 143 33.28 -5.94 -16.14
C LYS A 143 32.46 -7.20 -16.47
N PRO A 144 32.60 -7.80 -17.67
CA PRO A 144 32.07 -9.14 -17.94
C PRO A 144 32.73 -10.16 -17.01
N GLY A 145 31.95 -10.77 -16.11
CA GLY A 145 32.41 -11.81 -15.19
C GLY A 145 32.45 -11.46 -13.69
N MET A 146 32.21 -10.20 -13.30
CA MET A 146 31.97 -9.84 -11.89
C MET A 146 30.46 -9.84 -11.56
N PRO A 147 30.05 -10.33 -10.38
CA PRO A 147 28.67 -10.16 -9.92
C PRO A 147 28.38 -8.66 -9.81
N ALA A 148 27.23 -8.23 -10.34
CA ALA A 148 26.75 -6.86 -10.17
C ALA A 148 26.60 -6.59 -8.67
N ARG A 149 27.45 -5.73 -8.11
CA ARG A 149 27.39 -5.38 -6.70
C ARG A 149 26.27 -4.35 -6.53
N GLN A 150 25.30 -4.66 -5.67
CA GLN A 150 24.25 -3.71 -5.34
C GLN A 150 24.87 -2.41 -4.78
N PRO A 151 24.42 -1.23 -5.22
CA PRO A 151 24.84 0.02 -4.61
C PRO A 151 24.43 0.06 -3.15
N LYS A 152 25.32 0.60 -2.32
CA LYS A 152 25.06 0.84 -0.90
C LYS A 152 24.35 2.18 -0.75
N LEU A 153 23.24 2.23 -0.03
CA LEU A 153 22.46 3.45 0.13
C LEU A 153 22.78 4.12 1.47
N VAL A 154 23.18 5.38 1.41
CA VAL A 154 23.52 6.20 2.58
C VAL A 154 22.43 7.22 2.83
N LEU A 155 21.85 7.18 4.02
CA LEU A 155 20.66 7.96 4.37
C LEU A 155 20.76 8.58 5.77
N PRO A 156 20.02 9.67 6.02
CA PRO A 156 19.76 10.18 7.36
C PRO A 156 19.07 9.14 8.24
N GLU A 157 19.13 9.35 9.55
CA GLU A 157 18.22 8.68 10.49
C GLU A 157 16.74 8.89 10.12
N GLY A 158 15.88 7.94 10.47
CA GLY A 158 14.49 7.84 10.01
C GLY A 158 14.42 7.22 8.62
N SER A 159 15.03 7.86 7.62
CA SER A 159 15.07 7.34 6.24
C SER A 159 15.83 6.03 6.12
N ALA A 160 16.96 5.88 6.82
CA ALA A 160 17.73 4.65 6.83
C ALA A 160 16.92 3.47 7.42
N GLN A 161 16.14 3.70 8.48
CA GLN A 161 15.27 2.69 9.06
C GLN A 161 14.14 2.27 8.10
N GLU A 162 13.54 3.22 7.36
CA GLU A 162 12.56 2.89 6.31
C GLU A 162 13.20 2.08 5.17
N ALA A 163 14.37 2.48 4.71
CA ALA A 163 15.07 1.79 3.62
C ALA A 163 15.52 0.38 4.01
N ALA A 164 15.81 0.14 5.29
CA ALA A 164 16.21 -1.16 5.84
C ALA A 164 15.04 -2.17 5.95
N LEU A 165 13.82 -1.79 5.58
CA LEU A 165 12.70 -2.72 5.46
C LEU A 165 12.85 -3.68 4.27
N VAL A 166 13.63 -3.29 3.26
CA VAL A 166 13.90 -4.11 2.08
C VAL A 166 14.90 -5.20 2.44
N PRO A 167 14.54 -6.49 2.34
CA PRO A 167 15.49 -7.57 2.55
C PRO A 167 16.63 -7.44 1.55
N ASP A 168 17.86 -7.66 2.02
CA ASP A 168 19.10 -7.66 1.23
C ASP A 168 19.67 -6.28 0.82
N ALA A 169 18.97 -5.17 1.09
CA ALA A 169 19.52 -3.84 0.83
C ALA A 169 20.68 -3.49 1.79
N GLU A 170 21.79 -3.00 1.24
CA GLU A 170 22.91 -2.47 2.05
C GLU A 170 22.67 -1.01 2.42
N ILE A 171 22.08 -0.78 3.60
CA ILE A 171 21.76 0.56 4.10
C ILE A 171 22.75 1.03 5.17
N TYR A 172 23.24 2.25 5.01
CA TYR A 172 24.08 2.94 6.00
C TYR A 172 23.37 4.21 6.48
N ARG A 173 23.26 4.35 7.80
CA ARG A 173 22.77 5.56 8.45
C ARG A 173 23.95 6.50 8.71
N ALA A 174 23.73 7.79 8.50
CA ALA A 174 24.57 8.88 8.99
C ALA A 174 23.71 9.95 9.67
N HIS A 175 24.19 10.57 10.74
CA HIS A 175 23.46 11.66 11.41
C HIS A 175 23.94 13.04 10.95
N HIS A 176 25.18 13.12 10.45
CA HIS A 176 25.84 14.38 10.13
C HIS A 176 26.77 14.25 8.92
N LEU A 177 27.02 15.36 8.20
CA LEU A 177 27.88 15.41 7.01
C LEU A 177 29.28 14.83 7.27
N LEU A 178 29.86 15.12 8.45
CA LEU A 178 31.17 14.60 8.84
C LEU A 178 31.20 13.07 8.98
N ASP A 179 30.10 12.44 9.37
CA ASP A 179 30.03 10.97 9.47
C ASP A 179 30.29 10.34 8.09
N VAL A 180 29.75 10.97 7.04
CA VAL A 180 29.91 10.54 5.66
C VAL A 180 31.31 10.88 5.15
N VAL A 181 31.74 12.14 5.32
CA VAL A 181 33.05 12.62 4.81
C VAL A 181 34.21 11.77 5.29
N ARG A 182 34.21 11.39 6.58
CA ARG A 182 35.30 10.58 7.17
C ARG A 182 35.47 9.21 6.51
N GLN A 183 34.40 8.62 5.98
CA GLN A 183 34.47 7.33 5.27
C GLN A 183 35.16 7.43 3.92
N PHE A 184 35.16 8.61 3.31
CA PHE A 184 35.61 8.83 1.94
C PHE A 184 36.86 9.72 1.87
N LEU A 185 37.57 9.92 2.98
CA LEU A 185 38.84 10.65 2.99
C LEU A 185 39.90 9.94 2.12
N PRO A 186 40.81 10.70 1.48
CA PRO A 186 41.94 10.14 0.75
C PRO A 186 42.87 9.30 1.65
N GLY A 187 43.42 8.22 1.11
CA GLY A 187 44.33 7.30 1.82
C GLY A 187 43.64 6.06 2.40
N ASP A 188 44.41 5.09 2.88
CA ASP A 188 43.89 3.78 3.33
C ASP A 188 43.68 3.66 4.84
N THR A 189 43.72 4.77 5.57
CA THR A 189 43.48 4.78 7.02
C THR A 189 42.06 4.30 7.29
N PRO A 190 41.87 3.22 8.07
CA PRO A 190 40.54 2.78 8.45
C PRO A 190 39.85 3.92 9.19
N PRO A 191 38.60 4.27 8.84
CA PRO A 191 37.84 5.22 9.63
C PRO A 191 37.75 4.68 11.07
N GLU A 192 37.97 5.55 12.06
CA GLU A 192 37.73 5.19 13.46
C GLU A 192 36.29 4.68 13.61
N VAL A 193 36.05 3.77 14.57
CA VAL A 193 34.70 3.27 14.85
C VAL A 193 33.84 4.45 15.29
N LEU A 194 32.83 4.81 14.50
CA LEU A 194 32.00 6.00 14.71
C LEU A 194 30.61 5.62 15.23
N ASP A 195 30.14 6.38 16.21
CA ASP A 195 28.75 6.32 16.71
C ASP A 195 27.72 6.74 15.64
N GLY A 196 28.13 7.56 14.65
CA GLY A 196 27.23 8.19 13.69
C GLY A 196 27.03 7.43 12.36
N TRP A 197 28.06 6.73 11.86
CA TRP A 197 27.98 5.93 10.64
C TRP A 197 27.75 4.45 11.00
N THR A 198 26.57 3.94 10.69
CA THR A 198 26.22 2.56 11.08
C THR A 198 25.51 1.84 9.95
N ARG A 199 25.93 0.60 9.65
CA ARG A 199 25.14 -0.29 8.80
C ARG A 199 23.88 -0.69 9.55
N ILE A 200 22.72 -0.39 8.99
CA ILE A 200 21.44 -0.78 9.59
C ILE A 200 21.11 -2.22 9.18
N ALA A 201 20.80 -3.06 10.17
CA ALA A 201 20.35 -4.41 9.92
C ALA A 201 18.91 -4.39 9.36
N PRO A 202 18.55 -5.30 8.44
CA PRO A 202 17.19 -5.43 7.97
C PRO A 202 16.21 -5.66 9.13
N ILE A 203 15.09 -4.97 9.11
CA ILE A 203 14.09 -5.07 10.18
C ILE A 203 13.16 -6.26 9.85
N PRO A 204 13.12 -7.30 10.70
CA PRO A 204 12.26 -8.44 10.46
C PRO A 204 10.78 -8.03 10.49
N ARG A 205 9.97 -8.69 9.67
CA ARG A 205 8.51 -8.52 9.69
C ARG A 205 7.97 -9.08 11.01
N ARG A 206 6.97 -8.40 11.59
CA ARG A 206 6.16 -9.02 12.64
C ARG A 206 5.32 -10.13 12.03
N GLU A 207 5.40 -11.34 12.58
CA GLU A 207 4.58 -12.46 12.11
C GLU A 207 3.09 -12.27 12.43
N GLN A 208 2.78 -11.57 13.52
CA GLN A 208 1.41 -11.29 13.95
C GLN A 208 1.31 -9.84 14.43
N ALA A 209 0.32 -9.14 13.90
CA ALA A 209 -0.12 -7.85 14.40
C ALA A 209 -1.33 -8.05 15.32
N ASP A 210 -1.42 -7.23 16.35
CA ASP A 210 -2.54 -7.29 17.29
C ASP A 210 -3.76 -6.61 16.69
N TYR A 211 -4.80 -7.41 16.44
CA TYR A 211 -6.12 -6.95 16.01
C TYR A 211 -7.14 -7.32 17.08
N PRO A 212 -8.27 -6.59 17.18
CA PRO A 212 -9.38 -7.00 18.03
C PRO A 212 -9.86 -8.42 17.67
N ASP A 213 -10.33 -9.17 18.67
CA ASP A 213 -10.69 -10.58 18.52
C ASP A 213 -12.20 -10.77 18.23
N LEU A 214 -12.55 -11.65 17.30
CA LEU A 214 -13.92 -12.09 17.03
C LEU A 214 -14.55 -12.88 18.18
N ALA A 215 -13.76 -13.38 19.14
CA ALA A 215 -14.27 -13.96 20.37
C ALA A 215 -15.19 -12.99 21.12
N ASP A 216 -14.94 -11.68 21.02
CA ASP A 216 -15.78 -10.64 21.64
C ASP A 216 -17.16 -10.53 20.97
N VAL A 217 -17.29 -10.98 19.72
CA VAL A 217 -18.54 -10.88 18.96
C VAL A 217 -19.44 -12.05 19.29
N LYS A 218 -20.39 -11.80 20.20
CA LYS A 218 -21.42 -12.77 20.59
C LYS A 218 -22.47 -12.95 19.49
N GLY A 219 -22.89 -14.19 19.25
CA GLY A 219 -23.91 -14.53 18.24
C GLY A 219 -23.43 -14.27 16.81
N GLN A 220 -24.28 -13.88 15.86
CA GLN A 220 -23.86 -13.52 14.49
C GLN A 220 -23.08 -14.60 13.71
N ALA A 221 -23.43 -15.87 13.87
CA ALA A 221 -22.74 -16.98 13.20
C ALA A 221 -22.70 -16.82 11.67
N ALA A 222 -23.81 -16.37 11.07
CA ALA A 222 -23.89 -16.12 9.63
C ALA A 222 -22.94 -15.02 9.16
N ALA A 223 -22.81 -13.91 9.92
CA ALA A 223 -21.90 -12.82 9.59
C ALA A 223 -20.44 -13.24 9.75
N ARG A 224 -20.09 -13.94 10.85
CA ARG A 224 -18.72 -14.49 11.02
C ARG A 224 -18.35 -15.46 9.92
N ARG A 225 -19.27 -16.36 9.53
CA ARG A 225 -19.05 -17.31 8.43
C ARG A 225 -18.81 -16.58 7.11
N ALA A 226 -19.57 -15.53 6.83
CA ALA A 226 -19.35 -14.73 5.63
C ALA A 226 -18.01 -13.99 5.64
N LEU A 227 -17.58 -13.43 6.78
CA LEU A 227 -16.26 -12.83 6.91
C LEU A 227 -15.13 -13.85 6.77
N GLU A 228 -15.30 -15.08 7.25
CA GLU A 228 -14.35 -16.17 7.04
C GLU A 228 -14.21 -16.50 5.53
N ILE A 229 -15.33 -16.66 4.83
CA ILE A 229 -15.33 -16.89 3.38
C ILE A 229 -14.68 -15.73 2.64
N ALA A 230 -14.98 -14.48 3.04
CA ALA A 230 -14.38 -13.30 2.47
C ALA A 230 -12.86 -13.27 2.66
N ALA A 231 -12.41 -13.51 3.89
CA ALA A 231 -11.00 -13.55 4.26
C ALA A 231 -10.22 -14.67 3.57
N ALA A 232 -10.84 -15.83 3.31
CA ALA A 232 -10.24 -16.94 2.57
C ALA A 232 -10.13 -16.67 1.06
N GLY A 233 -11.19 -16.12 0.47
CA GLY A 233 -11.28 -15.93 -0.98
C GLY A 233 -10.74 -14.60 -1.49
N GLY A 234 -10.60 -13.60 -0.61
CA GLY A 234 -10.33 -12.20 -0.99
C GLY A 234 -11.57 -11.48 -1.49
N HIS A 235 -12.76 -11.87 -1.01
CA HIS A 235 -14.04 -11.34 -1.49
C HIS A 235 -14.46 -10.08 -0.74
N SER A 236 -15.18 -9.20 -1.43
CA SER A 236 -15.78 -8.01 -0.81
C SER A 236 -17.13 -8.33 -0.15
N VAL A 237 -17.42 -7.68 0.99
CA VAL A 237 -18.61 -7.95 1.80
C VAL A 237 -19.44 -6.68 2.01
N LEU A 238 -20.76 -6.79 1.89
CA LEU A 238 -21.74 -5.81 2.33
C LEU A 238 -22.56 -6.39 3.47
N MET A 239 -22.48 -5.75 4.64
CA MET A 239 -23.27 -6.08 5.82
C MET A 239 -24.48 -5.15 5.93
N MET A 240 -25.67 -5.72 6.03
CA MET A 240 -26.92 -4.98 6.19
C MET A 240 -27.58 -5.36 7.49
N GLY A 241 -27.97 -4.38 8.30
CA GLY A 241 -28.62 -4.68 9.57
C GLY A 241 -29.02 -3.44 10.32
N ALA A 242 -29.84 -3.63 11.36
CA ALA A 242 -30.30 -2.53 12.19
C ALA A 242 -29.15 -1.84 12.95
N PRO A 243 -29.36 -0.59 13.43
CA PRO A 243 -28.41 0.06 14.32
C PRO A 243 -28.10 -0.82 15.54
N GLY A 244 -26.83 -0.85 15.96
CA GLY A 244 -26.41 -1.66 17.10
C GLY A 244 -26.24 -3.16 16.83
N SER A 245 -26.42 -3.65 15.59
CA SER A 245 -26.23 -5.07 15.27
C SER A 245 -24.77 -5.55 15.23
N GLY A 246 -23.80 -4.68 15.53
CA GLY A 246 -22.37 -5.04 15.59
C GLY A 246 -21.62 -5.00 14.25
N LYS A 247 -22.18 -4.37 13.20
CA LYS A 247 -21.55 -4.27 11.86
C LYS A 247 -20.12 -3.67 11.91
N SER A 248 -19.97 -2.51 12.57
CA SER A 248 -18.67 -1.83 12.68
C SER A 248 -17.70 -2.63 13.56
N MET A 249 -18.21 -3.30 14.61
CA MET A 249 -17.42 -4.18 15.49
C MET A 249 -16.85 -5.38 14.72
N LEU A 250 -17.65 -5.99 13.85
CA LEU A 250 -17.25 -7.06 12.93
C LEU A 250 -16.21 -6.58 11.91
N ALA A 251 -16.42 -5.41 11.30
CA ALA A 251 -15.51 -4.87 10.30
C ALA A 251 -14.11 -4.56 10.85
N GLN A 252 -14.02 -3.98 12.05
CA GLN A 252 -12.74 -3.68 12.71
C GLN A 252 -11.90 -4.93 13.01
N ARG A 253 -12.54 -6.10 13.14
CA ARG A 253 -11.90 -7.40 13.42
C ARG A 253 -11.49 -8.15 12.17
N PHE A 254 -11.96 -7.72 10.99
CA PHE A 254 -11.75 -8.43 9.73
C PHE A 254 -10.27 -8.59 9.38
N ALA A 255 -9.46 -7.55 9.61
CA ALA A 255 -8.02 -7.60 9.32
C ALA A 255 -7.29 -8.71 10.08
N GLY A 256 -7.75 -9.05 11.30
CA GLY A 256 -7.20 -10.13 12.11
C GLY A 256 -7.49 -11.54 11.59
N LEU A 257 -8.44 -11.70 10.66
CA LEU A 257 -8.74 -12.97 9.99
C LEU A 257 -7.84 -13.25 8.79
N LEU A 258 -7.29 -12.21 8.20
CA LEU A 258 -6.52 -12.32 6.98
C LEU A 258 -5.17 -13.03 7.28
N PRO A 259 -4.55 -13.73 6.30
CA PRO A 259 -3.20 -14.33 6.44
C PRO A 259 -2.09 -13.34 6.91
N ALA A 260 -0.83 -13.75 7.07
CA ALA A 260 0.23 -12.75 7.22
C ALA A 260 0.53 -12.05 5.87
N MET A 261 1.05 -10.81 5.89
CA MET A 261 1.53 -10.17 4.65
C MET A 261 2.84 -10.81 4.20
N THR A 262 2.96 -11.05 2.90
CA THR A 262 4.27 -11.36 2.29
C THR A 262 5.20 -10.14 2.37
N THR A 263 6.50 -10.31 2.14
CA THR A 263 7.44 -9.18 2.14
C THR A 263 7.05 -8.17 1.07
N GLU A 264 6.74 -8.66 -0.13
CA GLU A 264 6.37 -7.83 -1.27
C GLU A 264 5.10 -7.02 -0.96
N GLU A 265 4.05 -7.65 -0.42
CA GLU A 265 2.84 -6.94 -0.01
C GLU A 265 3.10 -5.87 1.05
N ALA A 266 3.94 -6.19 2.06
CA ALA A 266 4.28 -5.23 3.11
C ALA A 266 5.06 -4.03 2.54
N LEU A 267 5.99 -4.28 1.61
CA LEU A 267 6.76 -3.24 0.92
C LEU A 267 5.87 -2.36 0.03
N GLU A 268 4.96 -2.96 -0.76
CA GLU A 268 3.99 -2.22 -1.58
C GLU A 268 3.13 -1.27 -0.73
N SER A 269 2.53 -1.78 0.35
CA SER A 269 1.71 -0.97 1.26
C SER A 269 2.51 0.13 1.96
N ALA A 270 3.72 -0.18 2.42
CA ALA A 270 4.59 0.80 3.06
C ALA A 270 5.04 1.90 2.09
N ALA A 271 5.30 1.57 0.81
CA ALA A 271 5.67 2.54 -0.20
C ALA A 271 4.53 3.55 -0.46
N VAL A 272 3.28 3.07 -0.55
CA VAL A 272 2.10 3.95 -0.70
C VAL A 272 1.90 4.83 0.54
N ALA A 273 2.04 4.27 1.74
CA ALA A 273 1.91 5.04 2.98
C ALA A 273 3.02 6.08 3.14
N SER A 274 4.26 5.77 2.75
CA SER A 274 5.41 6.69 2.84
C SER A 274 5.24 7.87 1.89
N LEU A 275 4.75 7.62 0.66
CA LEU A 275 4.41 8.69 -0.29
C LEU A 275 3.27 9.58 0.22
N GLY A 276 2.28 8.99 0.90
CA GLY A 276 1.18 9.71 1.55
C GLY A 276 1.57 10.46 2.83
N GLY A 277 2.79 10.25 3.35
CA GLY A 277 3.25 10.81 4.62
C GLY A 277 2.54 10.22 5.85
N ARG A 278 1.99 9.00 5.73
CA ARG A 278 1.29 8.28 6.82
C ARG A 278 2.03 7.04 7.30
N PHE A 279 3.20 6.75 6.74
CA PHE A 279 3.98 5.58 7.16
C PHE A 279 4.60 5.81 8.54
N ALA A 280 4.51 4.79 9.38
CA ALA A 280 5.20 4.70 10.66
C ALA A 280 5.83 3.31 10.76
N LEU A 281 7.08 3.26 11.22
CA LEU A 281 7.83 2.00 11.32
C LEU A 281 7.16 0.96 12.22
N GLU A 282 6.42 1.42 13.23
CA GLU A 282 5.63 0.59 14.14
C GLU A 282 4.53 -0.22 13.42
N ASN A 283 4.07 0.28 12.27
CA ASN A 283 3.06 -0.35 11.42
C ASN A 283 3.68 -1.22 10.30
N TRP A 284 4.98 -1.52 10.38
CA TRP A 284 5.63 -2.39 9.41
C TRP A 284 4.99 -3.78 9.38
N ALA A 285 4.62 -4.22 8.17
CA ALA A 285 3.90 -5.48 7.92
C ALA A 285 2.55 -5.63 8.64
N VAL A 286 1.99 -4.53 9.18
CA VAL A 286 0.62 -4.47 9.68
C VAL A 286 -0.29 -4.14 8.50
N ARG A 287 -1.36 -4.93 8.32
CA ARG A 287 -2.31 -4.70 7.22
C ARG A 287 -2.99 -3.33 7.39
N PRO A 288 -2.96 -2.46 6.37
CA PRO A 288 -3.59 -1.16 6.46
C PRO A 288 -5.11 -1.32 6.53
N THR A 289 -5.74 -0.63 7.46
CA THR A 289 -7.20 -0.58 7.62
C THR A 289 -7.66 0.86 7.54
N CYS A 290 -8.31 1.23 6.43
CA CYS A 290 -8.82 2.59 6.22
C CYS A 290 -10.33 2.61 6.46
N ALA A 291 -10.81 3.56 7.26
CA ALA A 291 -12.22 3.77 7.53
C ALA A 291 -12.59 5.25 7.31
N PRO A 292 -12.67 5.72 6.05
CA PRO A 292 -13.03 7.10 5.77
C PRO A 292 -14.43 7.43 6.30
N HIS A 293 -14.60 8.65 6.81
CA HIS A 293 -15.91 9.14 7.19
C HIS A 293 -16.84 9.24 5.97
N HIS A 294 -18.14 9.01 6.13
CA HIS A 294 -19.10 9.02 5.01
C HIS A 294 -19.19 10.37 4.28
N THR A 295 -18.71 11.45 4.87
CA THR A 295 -18.60 12.78 4.22
C THR A 295 -17.38 12.91 3.30
N ALA A 296 -16.54 11.86 3.17
CA ALA A 296 -15.37 11.89 2.32
C ALA A 296 -15.75 12.15 0.85
N SER A 297 -15.03 13.10 0.23
CA SER A 297 -15.21 13.43 -1.18
C SER A 297 -14.57 12.36 -2.08
N ALA A 298 -14.92 12.39 -3.38
CA ALA A 298 -14.26 11.54 -4.38
C ALA A 298 -12.74 11.75 -4.43
N VAL A 299 -12.26 12.98 -4.19
CA VAL A 299 -10.82 13.31 -4.14
C VAL A 299 -10.15 12.70 -2.90
N ALA A 300 -10.83 12.66 -1.75
CA ALA A 300 -10.29 12.02 -0.55
C ALA A 300 -10.18 10.50 -0.71
N LEU A 301 -11.16 9.86 -1.36
CA LEU A 301 -11.14 8.42 -1.61
C LEU A 301 -10.11 8.02 -2.68
N VAL A 302 -10.17 8.63 -3.86
CA VAL A 302 -9.34 8.25 -5.01
C VAL A 302 -7.93 8.81 -4.92
N GLY A 303 -7.79 10.01 -4.36
CA GLY A 303 -6.57 10.80 -4.38
C GLY A 303 -6.65 11.98 -5.35
N GLY A 304 -5.63 12.83 -5.32
CA GLY A 304 -5.58 14.04 -6.13
C GLY A 304 -4.44 14.98 -5.74
N GLY A 305 -4.57 16.26 -6.08
CA GLY A 305 -3.55 17.28 -5.84
C GLY A 305 -2.59 17.48 -7.02
N SER A 306 -1.66 18.43 -6.84
CA SER A 306 -0.54 18.71 -7.74
C SER A 306 0.71 18.95 -6.87
N PRO A 307 1.65 17.99 -6.79
CA PRO A 307 1.70 16.72 -7.52
C PRO A 307 0.60 15.73 -7.07
N PRO A 308 0.22 14.73 -7.91
CA PRO A 308 -0.76 13.71 -7.56
C PRO A 308 -0.37 12.91 -6.32
N ARG A 309 -1.33 12.69 -5.41
CA ARG A 309 -1.16 11.92 -4.17
C ARG A 309 -2.18 10.79 -4.04
N PRO A 310 -1.83 9.68 -3.37
CA PRO A 310 -2.76 8.58 -3.11
C PRO A 310 -3.92 9.03 -2.20
N GLY A 311 -5.11 8.49 -2.44
CA GLY A 311 -6.27 8.63 -1.55
C GLY A 311 -6.44 7.47 -0.58
N GLU A 312 -7.52 7.46 0.19
CA GLU A 312 -7.85 6.41 1.16
C GLU A 312 -7.91 5.01 0.54
N ILE A 313 -8.33 4.92 -0.73
CA ILE A 313 -8.38 3.65 -1.46
C ILE A 313 -6.98 3.07 -1.68
N SER A 314 -6.03 3.89 -2.14
CA SER A 314 -4.64 3.46 -2.34
C SER A 314 -3.94 3.21 -1.00
N LEU A 315 -4.25 3.99 0.03
CA LEU A 315 -3.72 3.77 1.37
C LEU A 315 -4.18 2.43 1.98
N ALA A 316 -5.34 1.91 1.56
CA ALA A 316 -5.83 0.59 1.92
C ALA A 316 -5.22 -0.57 1.10
N HIS A 317 -4.22 -0.30 0.25
CA HIS A 317 -3.60 -1.30 -0.61
C HIS A 317 -3.07 -2.52 0.18
N ARG A 318 -3.36 -3.74 -0.28
CA ARG A 318 -3.14 -5.04 0.39
C ARG A 318 -3.78 -5.18 1.77
N GLY A 319 -4.71 -4.30 2.10
CA GLY A 319 -5.41 -4.27 3.37
C GLY A 319 -6.92 -4.23 3.20
N VAL A 320 -7.57 -3.48 4.08
CA VAL A 320 -9.04 -3.43 4.21
C VAL A 320 -9.51 -1.99 4.09
N LEU A 321 -10.49 -1.75 3.21
CA LEU A 321 -11.25 -0.51 3.17
C LEU A 321 -12.62 -0.76 3.80
N PHE A 322 -12.88 -0.10 4.93
CA PHE A 322 -14.16 -0.15 5.61
C PHE A 322 -15.01 1.09 5.29
N LEU A 323 -16.18 0.89 4.71
CA LEU A 323 -17.15 1.96 4.44
C LEU A 323 -18.41 1.72 5.29
N ASP A 324 -18.51 2.43 6.42
CA ASP A 324 -19.71 2.43 7.25
C ASP A 324 -20.77 3.35 6.65
N GLU A 325 -22.05 3.03 6.85
CA GLU A 325 -23.17 3.81 6.33
C GLU A 325 -23.06 4.09 4.82
N LEU A 326 -22.79 3.05 4.01
CA LEU A 326 -22.50 3.17 2.59
C LEU A 326 -23.43 4.12 1.79
N PRO A 327 -24.78 4.14 1.99
CA PRO A 327 -25.69 5.05 1.29
C PRO A 327 -25.56 6.53 1.69
N GLU A 328 -24.81 6.87 2.73
CA GLU A 328 -24.56 8.25 3.15
C GLU A 328 -23.35 8.88 2.44
N PHE A 329 -22.53 8.07 1.76
CA PHE A 329 -21.46 8.60 0.92
C PHE A 329 -22.02 9.36 -0.29
N PRO A 330 -21.34 10.44 -0.73
CA PRO A 330 -21.68 11.10 -1.99
C PRO A 330 -21.64 10.12 -3.15
N ARG A 331 -22.63 10.18 -4.05
CA ARG A 331 -22.72 9.27 -5.20
C ARG A 331 -21.45 9.26 -6.06
N ALA A 332 -20.83 10.42 -6.28
CA ALA A 332 -19.59 10.52 -7.02
C ALA A 332 -18.42 9.76 -6.35
N ALA A 333 -18.38 9.70 -5.02
CA ALA A 333 -17.38 8.98 -4.26
C ALA A 333 -17.58 7.46 -4.37
N LEU A 334 -18.84 7.00 -4.31
CA LEU A 334 -19.21 5.59 -4.49
C LEU A 334 -18.93 5.08 -5.91
N GLU A 335 -19.29 5.86 -6.93
CA GLU A 335 -19.04 5.48 -8.32
C GLU A 335 -17.55 5.36 -8.63
N ALA A 336 -16.70 6.14 -7.96
CA ALA A 336 -15.26 6.09 -8.11
C ALA A 336 -14.62 4.77 -7.61
N LEU A 337 -15.32 3.98 -6.78
CA LEU A 337 -14.85 2.67 -6.31
C LEU A 337 -14.94 1.58 -7.38
N ARG A 338 -15.73 1.78 -8.44
CA ARG A 338 -16.06 0.73 -9.42
C ARG A 338 -14.86 0.21 -10.19
N GLU A 339 -13.97 1.09 -10.60
CA GLU A 339 -12.75 0.74 -11.33
C GLU A 339 -11.71 0.09 -10.40
N PRO A 340 -11.36 0.67 -9.23
CA PRO A 340 -10.41 0.05 -8.30
C PRO A 340 -10.80 -1.32 -7.79
N LEU A 341 -12.10 -1.59 -7.61
CA LEU A 341 -12.62 -2.92 -7.22
C LEU A 341 -12.40 -4.00 -8.30
N GLU A 342 -12.07 -3.61 -9.53
CA GLU A 342 -11.84 -4.54 -10.64
C GLU A 342 -10.38 -4.54 -11.08
N SER A 343 -9.80 -3.38 -11.38
CA SER A 343 -8.41 -3.27 -11.84
C SER A 343 -7.40 -3.44 -10.71
N GLY A 344 -7.78 -3.10 -9.48
CA GLY A 344 -6.86 -2.99 -8.36
C GLY A 344 -5.84 -1.86 -8.53
N THR A 345 -6.06 -0.89 -9.42
CA THR A 345 -5.20 0.29 -9.61
C THR A 345 -6.05 1.56 -9.83
N ILE A 346 -5.46 2.71 -9.52
CA ILE A 346 -6.03 4.04 -9.74
C ILE A 346 -5.06 4.85 -10.59
N THR A 347 -5.53 5.37 -11.71
CA THR A 347 -4.78 6.36 -12.50
C THR A 347 -5.27 7.77 -12.19
N ILE A 348 -4.37 8.63 -11.72
CA ILE A 348 -4.64 10.06 -11.52
C ILE A 348 -3.90 10.86 -12.59
N SER A 349 -4.66 11.44 -13.51
CA SER A 349 -4.15 12.36 -14.53
C SER A 349 -4.44 13.81 -14.16
N ARG A 350 -3.41 14.66 -14.15
CA ARG A 350 -3.49 16.12 -13.99
C ARG A 350 -2.67 16.81 -15.08
N ALA A 351 -2.89 18.10 -15.28
CA ALA A 351 -2.38 18.86 -16.43
C ALA A 351 -0.88 18.66 -16.76
N ALA A 352 -0.03 18.42 -15.75
CA ALA A 352 1.41 18.23 -15.94
C ALA A 352 1.93 16.81 -15.69
N GLN A 353 1.16 15.93 -15.04
CA GLN A 353 1.64 14.62 -14.58
C GLN A 353 0.52 13.58 -14.51
N ARG A 354 0.87 12.33 -14.89
CA ARG A 354 0.06 11.13 -14.69
C ARG A 354 0.77 10.25 -13.66
N ALA A 355 0.05 9.82 -12.64
CA ALA A 355 0.54 8.87 -11.65
C ALA A 355 -0.44 7.70 -11.53
N GLU A 356 0.10 6.48 -11.42
CA GLU A 356 -0.68 5.28 -11.14
C GLU A 356 -0.38 4.81 -9.72
N PHE A 357 -1.42 4.54 -8.95
CA PHE A 357 -1.33 4.04 -7.58
C PHE A 357 -2.02 2.68 -7.47
N PRO A 358 -1.40 1.70 -6.79
CA PRO A 358 -2.01 0.41 -6.59
C PRO A 358 -3.14 0.53 -5.55
N ALA A 359 -4.18 -0.27 -5.73
CA ALA A 359 -5.47 -0.19 -5.03
C ALA A 359 -6.13 -1.57 -4.85
N ARG A 360 -5.34 -2.64 -4.68
CA ARG A 360 -5.81 -3.98 -4.30
C ARG A 360 -6.20 -4.05 -2.82
N PHE A 361 -7.37 -3.55 -2.44
CA PHE A 361 -7.93 -3.65 -1.09
C PHE A 361 -9.12 -4.63 -1.06
N GLN A 362 -9.42 -5.19 0.12
CA GLN A 362 -10.69 -5.88 0.35
C GLN A 362 -11.72 -4.90 0.91
N LEU A 363 -12.87 -4.78 0.24
CA LEU A 363 -13.94 -3.89 0.68
C LEU A 363 -14.82 -4.60 1.72
N VAL A 364 -14.95 -3.98 2.88
CA VAL A 364 -15.99 -4.28 3.86
C VAL A 364 -16.91 -3.07 3.93
N ALA A 365 -18.16 -3.23 3.54
CA ALA A 365 -19.15 -2.18 3.59
C ALA A 365 -20.24 -2.53 4.59
N ALA A 366 -20.80 -1.52 5.25
CA ALA A 366 -21.94 -1.66 6.13
C ALA A 366 -23.02 -0.65 5.75
N MET A 367 -24.28 -1.04 5.87
CA MET A 367 -25.39 -0.11 5.71
C MET A 367 -26.59 -0.52 6.57
N ASN A 368 -27.47 0.45 6.79
CA ASN A 368 -28.79 0.18 7.30
C ASN A 368 -29.71 -0.30 6.15
N PRO A 369 -30.74 -1.09 6.42
CA PRO A 369 -31.64 -1.58 5.35
C PRO A 369 -32.62 -0.50 4.85
N CYS A 370 -32.85 0.56 5.63
CA CYS A 370 -33.72 1.69 5.29
C CYS A 370 -33.29 2.95 6.08
N PRO A 371 -33.85 4.16 5.80
CA PRO A 371 -33.49 5.38 6.50
C PRO A 371 -33.66 5.33 8.02
N CYS A 372 -34.71 4.65 8.51
CA CYS A 372 -34.90 4.48 9.96
C CYS A 372 -34.08 3.33 10.55
N GLY A 373 -33.49 2.47 9.72
CA GLY A 373 -32.64 1.34 10.11
C GLY A 373 -33.36 0.06 10.56
N TYR A 374 -34.68 0.07 10.77
CA TYR A 374 -35.39 -1.06 11.38
C TYR A 374 -36.16 -1.96 10.40
N LEU A 375 -35.94 -1.84 9.09
CA LEU A 375 -36.55 -2.75 8.11
C LEU A 375 -36.08 -4.19 8.39
N GLY A 376 -37.04 -5.10 8.62
CA GLY A 376 -36.75 -6.50 8.97
C GLY A 376 -36.23 -6.72 10.40
N SER A 377 -36.22 -5.69 11.26
CA SER A 377 -35.79 -5.84 12.65
C SER A 377 -36.86 -6.51 13.51
N SER A 378 -36.45 -7.46 14.35
CA SER A 378 -37.29 -8.09 15.39
C SER A 378 -37.48 -7.21 16.62
N LEU A 379 -36.57 -6.27 16.88
CA LEU A 379 -36.57 -5.43 18.09
C LEU A 379 -37.52 -4.23 17.98
N ARG A 380 -37.65 -3.66 16.78
CA ARG A 380 -38.46 -2.46 16.56
C ARG A 380 -39.04 -2.48 15.16
N ALA A 381 -40.31 -2.11 15.03
CA ALA A 381 -40.97 -2.00 13.74
C ALA A 381 -40.44 -0.81 12.92
N CYS A 382 -40.20 -1.07 11.63
CA CYS A 382 -39.88 -0.05 10.64
C CYS A 382 -41.06 0.91 10.43
N ARG A 383 -40.76 2.20 10.25
CA ARG A 383 -41.77 3.25 9.94
C ARG A 383 -41.65 3.80 8.52
N CYS A 384 -40.73 3.29 7.72
CA CYS A 384 -40.49 3.78 6.36
C CYS A 384 -41.51 3.18 5.39
N SER A 385 -42.00 3.98 4.45
CA SER A 385 -42.78 3.48 3.33
C SER A 385 -41.91 2.69 2.34
N PRO A 386 -42.49 1.78 1.52
CA PRO A 386 -41.75 1.08 0.48
C PRO A 386 -40.97 2.02 -0.46
N ASP A 387 -41.54 3.17 -0.83
CA ASP A 387 -40.86 4.17 -1.66
C ASP A 387 -39.67 4.82 -0.97
N GLN A 388 -39.71 5.01 0.35
CA GLN A 388 -38.58 5.53 1.12
C GLN A 388 -37.45 4.50 1.21
N VAL A 389 -37.80 3.22 1.38
CA VAL A 389 -36.84 2.11 1.38
C VAL A 389 -36.17 2.01 0.01
N SER A 390 -36.96 1.96 -1.07
CA SER A 390 -36.46 1.87 -2.44
C SER A 390 -35.57 3.05 -2.81
N ARG A 391 -35.96 4.29 -2.46
CA ARG A 391 -35.11 5.47 -2.67
C ARG A 391 -33.79 5.42 -1.90
N TYR A 392 -33.81 4.90 -0.68
CA TYR A 392 -32.61 4.78 0.15
C TYR A 392 -31.64 3.74 -0.40
N GLN A 393 -32.13 2.54 -0.72
CA GLN A 393 -31.33 1.47 -1.30
C GLN A 393 -30.85 1.84 -2.73
N GLY A 394 -31.68 2.56 -3.48
CA GLY A 394 -31.37 3.08 -4.82
C GLY A 394 -30.32 4.19 -4.87
N LYS A 395 -29.84 4.70 -3.72
CA LYS A 395 -28.63 5.53 -3.67
C LYS A 395 -27.39 4.73 -4.13
N LEU A 396 -27.41 3.41 -3.94
CA LEU A 396 -26.38 2.50 -4.41
C LEU A 396 -26.70 2.04 -5.83
N SER A 397 -25.74 2.15 -6.74
CA SER A 397 -25.94 1.71 -8.12
C SER A 397 -25.84 0.19 -8.24
N GLY A 398 -26.68 -0.40 -9.10
CA GLY A 398 -26.60 -1.83 -9.44
C GLY A 398 -25.19 -2.26 -9.86
N PRO A 399 -24.49 -1.51 -10.73
CA PRO A 399 -23.10 -1.80 -11.09
C PRO A 399 -22.12 -1.87 -9.90
N LEU A 400 -22.30 -1.05 -8.86
CA LEU A 400 -21.47 -1.11 -7.66
C LEU A 400 -21.82 -2.33 -6.81
N LEU A 401 -23.11 -2.57 -6.57
CA LEU A 401 -23.58 -3.73 -5.80
C LEU A 401 -23.19 -5.06 -6.44
N ASP A 402 -23.25 -5.15 -7.77
CA ASP A 402 -22.80 -6.31 -8.52
C ASP A 402 -21.30 -6.60 -8.35
N ARG A 403 -20.50 -5.60 -7.91
CA ARG A 403 -19.07 -5.75 -7.62
C ARG A 403 -18.76 -6.23 -6.21
N ILE A 404 -19.75 -6.25 -5.32
CA ILE A 404 -19.61 -6.81 -3.97
C ILE A 404 -20.04 -8.27 -4.02
N ASP A 405 -19.15 -9.16 -3.55
CA ASP A 405 -19.30 -10.60 -3.74
C ASP A 405 -20.29 -11.22 -2.74
N LEU A 406 -20.30 -10.73 -1.51
CA LEU A 406 -21.09 -11.28 -0.40
C LEU A 406 -21.99 -10.19 0.18
N HIS A 407 -23.31 -10.41 0.19
CA HIS A 407 -24.29 -9.60 0.89
C HIS A 407 -24.86 -10.39 2.06
N VAL A 408 -24.75 -9.84 3.26
CA VAL A 408 -25.04 -10.55 4.50
C VAL A 408 -25.94 -9.70 5.38
N GLU A 409 -27.01 -10.32 5.87
CA GLU A 409 -27.86 -9.71 6.89
C GLU A 409 -27.27 -9.96 8.28
N VAL A 410 -27.13 -8.90 9.06
CA VAL A 410 -26.63 -8.90 10.43
C VAL A 410 -27.81 -8.55 11.34
N GLY A 411 -28.44 -9.58 11.89
CA GLY A 411 -29.59 -9.44 12.79
C GLY A 411 -29.21 -8.68 14.06
N ALA A 412 -30.17 -7.99 14.68
CA ALA A 412 -29.94 -7.43 16.00
C ALA A 412 -30.31 -8.48 17.07
N LEU A 413 -29.43 -8.69 18.04
CA LEU A 413 -29.71 -9.56 19.20
C LEU A 413 -30.39 -8.74 20.28
N ALA A 414 -31.34 -9.35 20.99
CA ALA A 414 -31.94 -8.74 22.17
C ALA A 414 -30.92 -8.66 23.33
N ALA A 415 -31.14 -7.74 24.27
CA ALA A 415 -30.18 -7.48 25.35
C ALA A 415 -29.96 -8.71 26.25
N ASP A 416 -31.02 -9.46 26.53
CA ASP A 416 -31.01 -10.73 27.26
C ASP A 416 -30.25 -11.83 26.50
N GLU A 417 -30.44 -11.93 25.19
CA GLU A 417 -29.66 -12.86 24.35
C GLU A 417 -28.17 -12.50 24.37
N LEU A 418 -27.80 -11.21 24.29
CA LEU A 418 -26.41 -10.75 24.33
C LEU A 418 -25.70 -11.11 25.65
N VAL A 419 -26.40 -11.09 26.78
CA VAL A 419 -25.82 -11.46 28.08
C VAL A 419 -25.56 -12.97 28.12
N ASN A 420 -26.53 -13.77 27.67
CA ASN A 420 -26.50 -15.23 27.80
C ASN A 420 -25.73 -15.95 26.67
N THR A 421 -25.50 -15.28 25.55
CA THR A 421 -24.78 -15.87 24.42
C THR A 421 -23.30 -16.06 24.78
N PRO A 422 -22.74 -17.26 24.56
CA PRO A 422 -21.32 -17.49 24.79
C PRO A 422 -20.45 -16.63 23.87
N PRO A 423 -19.16 -16.45 24.22
CA PRO A 423 -18.19 -15.80 23.34
C PRO A 423 -18.18 -16.42 21.94
N GLY A 424 -17.84 -15.60 20.95
CA GLY A 424 -17.65 -16.06 19.58
C GLY A 424 -16.44 -16.99 19.44
N GLU A 425 -16.28 -17.55 18.24
CA GLU A 425 -15.04 -18.24 17.88
C GLU A 425 -13.90 -17.22 17.75
N ALA A 426 -12.72 -17.57 18.28
CA ALA A 426 -11.55 -16.69 18.27
C ALA A 426 -11.02 -16.43 16.84
N SER A 427 -10.57 -15.21 16.58
CA SER A 427 -9.99 -14.77 15.31
C SER A 427 -8.84 -15.68 14.88
N ALA A 428 -8.01 -16.16 15.81
CA ALA A 428 -6.89 -17.04 15.50
C ALA A 428 -7.31 -18.41 14.92
N SER A 429 -8.39 -19.00 15.43
CA SER A 429 -8.95 -20.27 14.92
C SER A 429 -9.44 -20.11 13.48
N ILE A 430 -10.25 -19.06 13.26
CA ILE A 430 -10.79 -18.73 11.94
C ILE A 430 -9.64 -18.41 10.96
N ARG A 431 -8.65 -17.62 11.39
CA ARG A 431 -7.46 -17.30 10.60
C ARG A 431 -6.71 -18.57 10.17
N GLY A 432 -6.58 -19.58 11.03
CA GLY A 432 -5.97 -20.86 10.68
C GLY A 432 -6.67 -21.54 9.50
N ARG A 433 -8.01 -21.60 9.51
CA ARG A 433 -8.80 -22.15 8.39
C ARG A 433 -8.69 -21.29 7.12
N VAL A 434 -8.69 -19.97 7.28
CA VAL A 434 -8.49 -19.00 6.19
C VAL A 434 -7.14 -19.19 5.51
N VAL A 435 -6.06 -19.34 6.28
CA VAL A 435 -4.70 -19.57 5.74
C VAL A 435 -4.65 -20.87 4.94
N GLN A 436 -5.16 -21.98 5.48
CA GLN A 436 -5.18 -23.26 4.78
C GLN A 436 -5.98 -23.19 3.46
N ALA A 437 -7.14 -22.54 3.47
CA ALA A 437 -7.94 -22.36 2.26
C ALA A 437 -7.21 -21.46 1.23
N ARG A 438 -6.52 -20.41 1.70
CA ARG A 438 -5.74 -19.50 0.85
C ARG A 438 -4.54 -20.22 0.23
N GLU A 439 -3.81 -21.02 1.00
CA GLU A 439 -2.69 -21.83 0.52
C GLU A 439 -3.14 -22.82 -0.55
N ARG A 440 -4.29 -23.49 -0.35
CA ARG A 440 -4.88 -24.37 -1.38
C ARG A 440 -5.16 -23.63 -2.69
N ALA A 441 -5.72 -22.42 -2.61
CA ALA A 441 -5.99 -21.60 -3.81
C ALA A 441 -4.69 -21.17 -4.50
N ILE A 442 -3.71 -20.66 -3.75
CA ILE A 442 -2.42 -20.22 -4.29
C ILE A 442 -1.66 -21.40 -4.91
N ALA A 443 -1.61 -22.56 -4.26
CA ALA A 443 -0.95 -23.75 -4.80
C ALA A 443 -1.61 -24.23 -6.10
N ARG A 444 -2.94 -24.08 -6.22
CA ARG A 444 -3.70 -24.50 -7.40
C ARG A 444 -3.56 -23.55 -8.59
N GLN A 445 -3.58 -22.23 -8.36
CA GLN A 445 -3.72 -21.25 -9.44
C GLN A 445 -2.84 -19.99 -9.31
N GLY A 446 -1.99 -19.90 -8.28
CA GLY A 446 -1.09 -18.78 -8.03
C GLY A 446 -1.76 -17.49 -7.51
N SER A 447 -3.08 -17.48 -7.33
CA SER A 447 -3.84 -16.29 -6.92
C SER A 447 -5.04 -16.64 -6.04
N THR A 448 -5.71 -15.61 -5.53
CA THR A 448 -6.92 -15.75 -4.73
C THR A 448 -8.10 -16.19 -5.61
N ASN A 449 -9.11 -16.84 -5.01
CA ASN A 449 -10.31 -17.22 -5.77
C ASN A 449 -11.07 -16.00 -6.32
N GLN A 450 -11.04 -14.86 -5.62
CA GLN A 450 -11.65 -13.62 -6.11
C GLN A 450 -10.95 -13.11 -7.38
N ALA A 451 -9.63 -13.29 -7.50
CA ALA A 451 -8.81 -12.80 -8.61
C ALA A 451 -8.89 -13.66 -9.88
N LEU A 452 -9.66 -14.75 -9.90
CA LEU A 452 -9.85 -15.58 -11.09
C LEU A 452 -10.55 -14.80 -12.21
N GLU A 453 -10.08 -14.92 -13.45
CA GLU A 453 -10.69 -14.22 -14.59
C GLU A 453 -10.83 -15.13 -15.81
N GLY A 454 -11.82 -14.81 -16.67
CA GLY A 454 -12.06 -15.51 -17.93
C GLY A 454 -12.09 -17.02 -17.78
N GLN A 455 -11.30 -17.71 -18.62
CA GLN A 455 -11.22 -19.17 -18.68
C GLN A 455 -10.72 -19.82 -17.37
N ALA A 456 -10.00 -19.07 -16.51
CA ALA A 456 -9.55 -19.60 -15.23
C ALA A 456 -10.71 -19.86 -14.27
N ILE A 457 -11.83 -19.13 -14.40
CA ILE A 457 -13.03 -19.38 -13.61
C ILE A 457 -13.60 -20.75 -13.96
N ASP A 458 -13.78 -21.03 -15.25
CA ASP A 458 -14.32 -22.31 -15.72
C ASP A 458 -13.39 -23.49 -15.41
N ALA A 459 -12.08 -23.28 -15.57
CA ALA A 459 -11.08 -24.31 -15.33
C ALA A 459 -10.96 -24.72 -13.85
N GLN A 460 -11.09 -23.76 -12.93
CA GLN A 460 -10.85 -23.98 -11.49
C GLN A 460 -12.14 -24.17 -10.68
N CYS A 461 -13.26 -23.59 -11.11
CA CYS A 461 -14.57 -23.74 -10.48
C CYS A 461 -15.32 -24.96 -11.04
N GLN A 462 -14.64 -26.09 -11.22
CA GLN A 462 -15.23 -27.32 -11.73
C GLN A 462 -16.38 -27.77 -10.83
N LEU A 463 -17.59 -27.64 -11.37
CA LEU A 463 -18.84 -28.06 -10.76
C LEU A 463 -19.08 -29.52 -11.03
N ASP A 464 -19.66 -30.23 -10.06
CA ASP A 464 -20.34 -31.48 -10.38
C ASP A 464 -21.63 -31.21 -11.20
N ASP A 465 -22.13 -32.23 -11.90
CA ASP A 465 -23.30 -32.09 -12.78
C ASP A 465 -24.55 -31.61 -12.03
N ALA A 466 -24.69 -31.98 -10.76
CA ALA A 466 -25.82 -31.57 -9.92
C ALA A 466 -25.73 -30.09 -9.54
N ALA A 467 -24.53 -29.60 -9.22
CA ALA A 467 -24.22 -28.23 -8.87
C ALA A 467 -24.38 -27.31 -10.09
N ALA A 468 -23.99 -27.77 -11.27
CA ALA A 468 -24.22 -27.03 -12.52
C ALA A 468 -25.73 -26.87 -12.82
N LYS A 469 -26.52 -27.94 -12.70
CA LYS A 469 -27.98 -27.87 -12.85
C LYS A 469 -28.62 -26.95 -11.81
N PHE A 470 -28.18 -27.03 -10.56
CA PHE A 470 -28.67 -26.17 -9.49
C PHE A 470 -28.34 -24.69 -9.74
N LEU A 471 -27.09 -24.39 -10.12
CA LEU A 471 -26.65 -23.03 -10.42
C LEU A 471 -27.45 -22.43 -11.59
N ASN A 472 -27.63 -23.18 -12.68
CA ASN A 472 -28.42 -22.73 -13.82
C ASN A 472 -29.87 -22.42 -13.40
N THR A 473 -30.50 -23.31 -12.63
CA THR A 473 -31.86 -23.10 -12.11
C THR A 473 -31.94 -21.84 -11.24
N ALA A 474 -30.97 -21.65 -10.34
CA ALA A 474 -30.92 -20.48 -9.47
C ALA A 474 -30.68 -19.19 -10.26
N ALA A 475 -29.77 -19.21 -11.23
CA ALA A 475 -29.43 -18.07 -12.08
C ALA A 475 -30.63 -17.61 -12.93
N THR A 476 -31.37 -18.55 -13.54
CA THR A 476 -32.59 -18.24 -14.30
C THR A 476 -33.68 -17.67 -13.40
N ARG A 477 -33.93 -18.28 -12.24
CA ARG A 477 -34.97 -17.81 -11.30
C ARG A 477 -34.66 -16.44 -10.71
N LEU A 478 -33.38 -16.16 -10.45
CA LEU A 478 -32.93 -14.90 -9.86
C LEU A 478 -32.59 -13.84 -10.91
N GLY A 479 -32.68 -14.14 -12.21
CA GLY A 479 -32.36 -13.22 -13.30
C GLY A 479 -30.91 -12.72 -13.24
N TRP A 480 -29.95 -13.61 -13.00
CA TRP A 480 -28.54 -13.24 -12.87
C TRP A 480 -27.87 -12.97 -14.22
N SER A 481 -27.02 -11.95 -14.25
CA SER A 481 -26.09 -11.71 -15.35
C SER A 481 -24.92 -12.72 -15.31
N GLY A 482 -24.19 -12.88 -16.42
CA GLY A 482 -22.99 -13.74 -16.45
C GLY A 482 -21.95 -13.35 -15.40
N ARG A 483 -21.76 -12.05 -15.16
CA ARG A 483 -20.92 -11.54 -14.07
C ARG A 483 -21.40 -12.04 -12.70
N SER A 484 -22.72 -12.07 -12.50
CA SER A 484 -23.27 -12.51 -11.23
C SER A 484 -23.10 -14.00 -10.97
N ILE A 485 -23.17 -14.81 -12.03
CA ILE A 485 -22.85 -16.24 -12.00
C ILE A 485 -21.37 -16.45 -11.66
N HIS A 486 -20.47 -15.75 -12.35
CA HIS A 486 -19.02 -15.87 -12.12
C HIS A 486 -18.62 -15.54 -10.68
N ARG A 487 -19.20 -14.49 -10.08
CA ARG A 487 -18.94 -14.18 -8.65
C ARG A 487 -19.46 -15.26 -7.72
N CYS A 488 -20.66 -15.80 -7.98
CA CYS A 488 -21.20 -16.92 -7.20
C CYS A 488 -20.28 -18.14 -7.26
N LEU A 489 -19.72 -18.45 -8.44
CA LEU A 489 -18.73 -19.52 -8.63
C LEU A 489 -17.45 -19.30 -7.81
N LYS A 490 -16.90 -18.08 -7.83
CA LYS A 490 -15.69 -17.73 -7.05
C LYS A 490 -15.91 -17.89 -5.54
N VAL A 491 -17.10 -17.50 -5.07
CA VAL A 491 -17.51 -17.71 -3.67
C VAL A 491 -17.67 -19.21 -3.37
N ALA A 492 -18.37 -19.96 -4.22
CA ALA A 492 -18.56 -21.40 -4.05
C ALA A 492 -17.24 -22.18 -4.05
N ARG A 493 -16.27 -21.79 -4.90
CA ARG A 493 -14.91 -22.34 -4.89
C ARG A 493 -14.20 -22.09 -3.56
N THR A 494 -14.39 -20.92 -2.98
CA THR A 494 -13.80 -20.57 -1.68
C THR A 494 -14.42 -21.37 -0.54
N ILE A 495 -15.73 -21.60 -0.58
CA ILE A 495 -16.42 -22.47 0.37
C ILE A 495 -15.92 -23.90 0.25
N ALA A 496 -15.73 -24.41 -0.98
CA ALA A 496 -15.13 -25.72 -1.23
C ALA A 496 -13.71 -25.80 -0.67
N ASP A 497 -12.89 -24.77 -0.87
CA ASP A 497 -11.54 -24.71 -0.32
C ASP A 497 -11.54 -24.67 1.21
N LEU A 498 -12.49 -23.99 1.86
CA LEU A 498 -12.66 -24.02 3.32
C LEU A 498 -13.09 -25.41 3.82
N ALA A 499 -13.89 -26.15 3.04
CA ALA A 499 -14.30 -27.51 3.33
C ALA A 499 -13.22 -28.57 3.01
N GLY A 500 -12.12 -28.18 2.33
CA GLY A 500 -11.09 -29.11 1.86
C GLY A 500 -11.54 -29.97 0.68
N ALA A 501 -12.59 -29.56 -0.04
CA ALA A 501 -13.13 -30.30 -1.18
C ALA A 501 -12.39 -29.97 -2.49
N ALA A 502 -12.09 -31.00 -3.27
CA ALA A 502 -11.44 -30.84 -4.58
C ALA A 502 -12.39 -30.20 -5.62
N THR A 503 -13.64 -30.65 -5.67
CA THR A 503 -14.68 -30.20 -6.60
C THR A 503 -15.75 -29.33 -5.92
N VAL A 504 -16.41 -28.48 -6.69
CA VAL A 504 -17.49 -27.62 -6.18
C VAL A 504 -18.81 -28.39 -6.22
N GLN A 505 -19.32 -28.72 -5.03
CA GLN A 505 -20.57 -29.46 -4.83
C GLN A 505 -21.78 -28.54 -4.67
N VAL A 506 -22.98 -29.12 -4.78
CA VAL A 506 -24.27 -28.43 -4.62
C VAL A 506 -24.36 -27.64 -3.31
N THR A 507 -23.85 -28.19 -2.21
CA THR A 507 -23.85 -27.53 -0.88
C THR A 507 -23.08 -26.21 -0.90
N HIS A 508 -21.92 -26.18 -1.55
CA HIS A 508 -21.09 -24.97 -1.67
C HIS A 508 -21.78 -23.91 -2.53
N VAL A 509 -22.42 -24.31 -3.63
CA VAL A 509 -23.17 -23.40 -4.49
C VAL A 509 -24.42 -22.88 -3.75
N ALA A 510 -25.12 -23.74 -3.02
CA ALA A 510 -26.31 -23.36 -2.26
C ALA A 510 -25.98 -22.30 -1.20
N GLU A 511 -24.89 -22.46 -0.45
CA GLU A 511 -24.39 -21.46 0.51
C GLU A 511 -24.01 -20.15 -0.22
N ALA A 512 -23.26 -20.22 -1.33
CA ALA A 512 -22.89 -19.03 -2.11
C ALA A 512 -24.10 -18.24 -2.65
N VAL A 513 -25.17 -18.94 -3.06
CA VAL A 513 -26.41 -18.32 -3.56
C VAL A 513 -27.12 -17.53 -2.46
N GLN A 514 -27.04 -17.95 -1.19
CA GLN A 514 -27.69 -17.24 -0.07
C GLN A 514 -27.14 -15.83 0.11
N TYR A 515 -25.82 -15.66 -0.02
CA TYR A 515 -25.14 -14.37 0.11
C TYR A 515 -25.42 -13.38 -1.03
N ARG A 516 -26.23 -13.74 -2.04
CA ARG A 516 -26.56 -12.87 -3.17
C ARG A 516 -28.01 -12.41 -3.18
N ARG A 517 -28.78 -12.74 -2.14
CA ARG A 517 -30.22 -12.47 -2.06
C ARG A 517 -30.60 -11.20 -1.30
N ALA A 518 -29.71 -10.68 -0.46
CA ALA A 518 -30.07 -9.75 0.62
C ALA A 518 -30.55 -8.34 0.18
N LEU A 519 -30.39 -7.95 -1.10
CA LEU A 519 -30.89 -6.66 -1.62
C LEU A 519 -32.13 -6.78 -2.51
N LYS A 520 -32.71 -7.98 -2.68
CA LYS A 520 -33.92 -8.15 -3.49
C LYS A 520 -35.17 -8.17 -2.61
N ALA A 521 -35.74 -6.98 -2.41
CA ALA A 521 -37.16 -6.80 -2.10
C ALA A 521 -37.69 -5.52 -2.78
N ALA A 522 -37.77 -5.52 -4.11
CA ALA A 522 -38.58 -4.57 -4.88
C ALA A 522 -38.70 -5.04 -6.35
N HIS A 523 -39.41 -6.14 -6.59
CA HIS A 523 -40.15 -6.34 -7.83
C HIS A 523 -41.48 -7.02 -7.51
#